data_AF-A0A969B679-F1
#
_entry.id   AF-A0A969B679-F1
#
_cell.length_a   1.000
_cell.length_b   1.000
_cell.length_c   1.000
_cell.angle_alpha   90.00
_cell.angle_beta   90.00
_cell.angle_gamma   90.00
#
_symmetry.space_group_name_H-M   'P 1'
#
loop_
_entity.id
_entity.type
_entity.pdbx_description
1 polymer ?
#
loop_
_entity_poly.entity_id
_entity_poly.type
_entity_poly.pdbx_seq_one_letter_code
_entity_poly.pdbx_strand_id
1 'polypeptide(L)'
;MAVEPTGLPYNVIITDISINGVEAIEGTYVQLYDGSLCVGTALYQTSANTLVVTWQGDPSQNILGFAVGNTITAKIYTEWYSKVQIFDAALSFERGNGTFGNDAFSVAKH
;
A
#
# COMPACT_ATOMS: atom_id res chain seq x y z
N MET A 1 -7.22 7.25 6.66
CA MET A 1 -5.84 7.68 6.99
C MET A 1 -5.09 6.47 7.49
N ALA A 2 -3.77 6.40 7.23
CA ALA A 2 -2.95 5.30 7.70
C ALA A 2 -2.71 5.36 9.22
N VAL A 3 -2.31 4.25 9.83
CA VAL A 3 -1.85 4.22 11.23
C VAL A 3 -0.57 5.03 11.42
N GLU A 4 -0.32 5.46 12.65
CA GLU A 4 0.92 6.13 13.04
C GLU A 4 2.12 5.18 13.01
N PRO A 5 3.35 5.69 12.79
CA PRO A 5 4.57 4.91 12.86
C PRO A 5 4.76 4.16 14.18
N THR A 6 4.91 2.84 14.11
CA THR A 6 5.05 1.97 15.29
C THR A 6 6.51 1.64 15.63
N GLY A 7 7.45 1.98 14.75
CA GLY A 7 8.86 1.59 14.85
C GLY A 7 9.17 0.21 14.25
N LEU A 8 8.16 -0.52 13.76
CA LEU A 8 8.30 -1.81 13.09
C LEU A 8 7.80 -1.72 11.63
N PRO A 9 8.64 -1.23 10.70
CA PRO A 9 8.23 -1.04 9.31
C PRO A 9 8.30 -2.33 8.51
N TYR A 10 7.38 -2.48 7.55
CA TYR A 10 7.49 -3.40 6.44
C TYR A 10 7.28 -2.65 5.13
N ASN A 11 8.24 -2.80 4.21
CA ASN A 11 8.27 -2.04 2.96
C ASN A 11 7.59 -2.82 1.85
N VAL A 12 6.71 -2.15 1.11
CA VAL A 12 6.08 -2.66 -0.10
C VAL A 12 6.37 -1.70 -1.24
N ILE A 13 7.03 -2.19 -2.28
CA ILE A 13 7.39 -1.39 -3.46
C ILE A 13 6.37 -1.68 -4.56
N ILE A 14 5.69 -0.64 -5.03
CA ILE A 14 4.78 -0.72 -6.18
C ILE A 14 5.51 -0.22 -7.41
N THR A 15 5.74 -1.12 -8.38
CA THR A 15 6.60 -0.84 -9.56
C THR A 15 5.83 -0.33 -10.77
N ASP A 16 4.52 -0.49 -10.78
CA ASP A 16 3.63 0.01 -11.82
C ASP A 16 2.26 0.31 -11.21
N ILE A 17 1.64 1.41 -11.64
CA ILE A 17 0.31 1.82 -11.21
C ILE A 17 -0.47 2.27 -12.44
N SER A 18 -1.40 1.44 -12.87
CA SER A 18 -2.28 1.71 -13.99
C SER A 18 -3.74 1.62 -13.58
N ILE A 19 -4.58 2.49 -14.14
CA ILE A 19 -6.02 2.49 -13.97
C ILE A 19 -6.63 2.26 -15.34
N ASN A 20 -7.27 1.10 -15.54
CA ASN A 20 -7.83 0.66 -16.83
C ASN A 20 -6.79 0.68 -17.98
N GLY A 21 -5.53 0.32 -17.68
CA GLY A 21 -4.44 0.26 -18.67
C GLY A 21 -3.82 1.61 -19.02
N VAL A 22 -4.18 2.68 -18.30
CA VAL A 22 -3.55 4.00 -18.40
C VAL A 22 -2.74 4.24 -17.13
N GLU A 23 -1.47 4.66 -17.27
CA GLU A 23 -0.62 5.02 -16.13
C GLU A 23 -1.32 6.05 -15.24
N ALA A 24 -1.23 5.86 -13.93
CA ALA A 24 -1.79 6.81 -12.97
C ALA A 24 -1.12 8.18 -13.10
N ILE A 25 -1.85 9.23 -12.74
CA ILE A 25 -1.29 10.58 -12.71
C ILE A 25 -0.52 10.82 -11.42
N GLU A 26 0.50 11.67 -11.48
CA GLU A 26 1.14 12.22 -10.27
C GLU A 26 0.11 12.82 -9.33
N GLY A 27 0.30 12.61 -8.02
CA GLY A 27 -0.68 13.01 -7.01
C GLY A 27 -1.66 11.89 -6.62
N THR A 28 -1.60 10.74 -7.30
CA THR A 28 -2.36 9.54 -6.92
C THR A 28 -1.80 8.95 -5.62
N TYR A 29 -2.64 8.69 -4.62
CA TYR A 29 -2.23 7.99 -3.41
C TYR A 29 -2.45 6.49 -3.54
N VAL A 30 -1.44 5.72 -3.12
CA VAL A 30 -1.55 4.29 -2.88
C VAL A 30 -1.69 4.07 -1.39
N GLN A 31 -2.75 3.37 -0.98
CA GLN A 31 -2.96 2.96 0.40
C GLN A 31 -2.96 1.44 0.49
N LEU A 32 -2.19 0.90 1.43
CA LEU A 32 -2.14 -0.53 1.74
C LEU A 32 -2.91 -0.82 3.02
N TYR A 33 -3.61 -1.95 3.00
CA TYR A 33 -4.54 -2.34 4.05
C TYR A 33 -4.29 -3.74 4.57
N ASP A 34 -4.48 -3.88 5.87
CA ASP A 34 -4.74 -5.13 6.55
C ASP A 34 -6.24 -5.19 6.88
N GLY A 35 -6.99 -5.98 6.11
CA GLY A 35 -8.45 -5.98 6.15
C GLY A 35 -9.02 -4.59 5.83
N SER A 36 -9.64 -3.93 6.81
CA SER A 36 -10.16 -2.56 6.67
C SER A 36 -9.20 -1.47 7.19
N LEU A 37 -8.10 -1.84 7.85
CA LEU A 37 -7.17 -0.91 8.46
C LEU A 37 -6.14 -0.45 7.43
N CYS A 38 -6.05 0.86 7.19
CA CYS A 38 -4.99 1.44 6.36
C CYS A 38 -3.69 1.43 7.16
N VAL A 39 -2.70 0.66 6.72
CA VAL A 39 -1.44 0.43 7.45
C VAL A 39 -0.24 1.16 6.83
N GLY A 40 -0.41 1.72 5.63
CA GLY A 40 0.58 2.58 4.99
C GLY A 40 -0.02 3.34 3.81
N THR A 41 0.57 4.49 3.51
CA THR A 41 0.19 5.34 2.39
C THR A 41 1.42 5.92 1.72
N ALA A 42 1.39 6.07 0.40
CA ALA A 42 2.42 6.77 -0.36
C ALA A 42 1.79 7.59 -1.49
N LEU A 43 2.49 8.65 -1.90
CA LEU A 43 2.12 9.45 -3.05
C LEU A 43 2.88 8.92 -4.27
N TYR A 44 2.14 8.64 -5.34
CA TYR A 44 2.70 8.29 -6.64
C TYR A 44 3.33 9.52 -7.29
N GLN A 45 4.54 9.32 -7.83
CA GLN A 45 5.25 10.27 -8.68
C GLN A 45 5.48 9.60 -10.04
N THR A 46 5.23 10.32 -11.13
CA THR A 46 5.22 9.78 -12.49
C THR A 46 6.50 9.01 -12.82
N SER A 47 6.34 7.81 -13.39
CA SER A 47 7.42 6.92 -13.83
C SER A 47 8.42 6.51 -12.74
N ALA A 48 8.00 6.50 -11.46
CA ALA A 48 8.81 6.05 -10.34
C ALA A 48 8.18 4.87 -9.59
N ASN A 49 9.04 4.00 -9.05
CA ASN A 49 8.61 3.01 -8.07
C ASN A 49 8.08 3.74 -6.83
N THR A 50 6.90 3.33 -6.35
CA THR A 50 6.29 3.89 -5.15
C THR A 50 6.59 3.01 -3.95
N LEU A 51 7.41 3.51 -3.03
CA LEU A 51 7.66 2.85 -1.75
C LEU A 51 6.54 3.18 -0.77
N VAL A 52 5.77 2.17 -0.37
CA VAL A 52 4.82 2.27 0.74
C VAL A 52 5.44 1.66 1.99
N VAL A 53 5.66 2.50 3.01
CA VAL A 53 6.04 2.03 4.34
C VAL A 53 4.78 1.66 5.10
N THR A 54 4.67 0.41 5.51
CA THR A 54 3.57 -0.09 6.35
C THR A 54 4.07 -0.36 7.76
N TRP A 55 3.20 -0.26 8.75
CA TRP A 55 3.60 -0.39 10.16
C TRP A 55 2.94 -1.57 10.84
N GLN A 56 3.75 -2.42 11.46
CA GLN A 56 3.28 -3.58 12.21
C GLN A 56 2.66 -3.12 13.52
N GLY A 57 1.51 -3.69 13.88
CA GLY A 57 0.87 -3.43 15.17
C GLY A 57 1.51 -4.21 16.31
N ASP A 58 1.23 -3.77 17.54
CA ASP A 58 1.52 -4.52 18.76
C ASP A 58 0.25 -4.54 19.64
N PRO A 59 -0.52 -5.64 19.60
CA PRO A 59 -1.73 -5.79 20.41
C PRO A 59 -1.46 -5.72 21.92
N SER A 60 -0.26 -6.08 22.38
CA SER A 60 0.09 -6.04 23.82
C SER A 60 0.23 -4.60 24.34
N GLN A 61 0.52 -3.67 23.44
CA GLN A 61 0.66 -2.24 23.73
C GLN A 61 -0.53 -1.41 23.20
N ASN A 62 -1.56 -2.08 22.65
CA ASN A 62 -2.69 -1.43 21.98
C ASN A 62 -2.26 -0.49 20.83
N ILE A 63 -1.20 -0.87 20.11
CA ILE A 63 -0.71 -0.16 18.94
C ILE A 63 -1.31 -0.80 17.68
N LEU A 64 -2.03 -0.01 16.90
CA LEU A 64 -2.64 -0.46 15.65
C LEU A 64 -1.59 -0.57 14.53
N GLY A 65 -1.75 -1.56 13.67
CA GLY A 65 -0.94 -1.81 12.49
C GLY A 65 -1.28 -3.15 11.87
N PHE A 66 -0.51 -3.58 10.87
CA PHE A 66 -0.74 -4.90 10.27
C PHE A 66 -0.32 -6.04 11.21
N ALA A 67 -0.89 -7.23 11.01
CA ALA A 67 -0.38 -8.47 11.58
C ALA A 67 0.43 -9.27 10.53
N VAL A 68 1.54 -9.87 10.95
CA VAL A 68 2.38 -10.70 10.09
C VAL A 68 1.57 -11.89 9.55
N GLY A 69 1.69 -12.14 8.26
CA GLY A 69 0.95 -13.19 7.54
C GLY A 69 -0.43 -12.77 7.03
N ASN A 70 -0.93 -11.57 7.37
CA ASN A 70 -2.16 -11.06 6.80
C ASN A 70 -1.96 -10.63 5.34
N THR A 71 -2.99 -10.82 4.52
CA THR A 71 -2.98 -10.46 3.10
C THR A 71 -2.90 -8.95 2.91
N ILE A 72 -2.02 -8.52 2.01
CA ILE A 72 -1.88 -7.13 1.61
C ILE A 72 -2.96 -6.82 0.58
N THR A 73 -3.82 -5.84 0.88
CA THR A 73 -4.77 -5.28 -0.09
C THR A 73 -4.46 -3.81 -0.35
N ALA A 74 -4.82 -3.31 -1.52
CA ALA A 74 -4.51 -1.94 -1.91
C ALA A 74 -5.75 -1.20 -2.39
N LYS A 75 -5.76 0.12 -2.16
CA LYS A 75 -6.68 1.04 -2.81
C LYS A 75 -5.91 2.23 -3.37
N ILE A 76 -6.40 2.72 -4.50
CA ILE A 76 -5.84 3.86 -5.20
C ILE A 76 -6.81 5.01 -5.09
N TYR A 77 -6.30 6.16 -4.67
CA TYR A 77 -7.04 7.41 -4.57
C TYR A 77 -6.45 8.38 -5.58
N THR A 78 -7.20 8.73 -6.60
CA THR A 78 -6.73 9.64 -7.67
C THR A 78 -7.72 10.76 -7.90
N GLU A 79 -7.24 11.94 -8.27
CA GLU A 79 -8.11 13.07 -8.59
C GLU A 79 -8.54 13.00 -10.06
N TRP A 80 -9.85 13.01 -10.29
CA TRP A 80 -10.44 13.02 -11.62
C TRP A 80 -11.55 14.07 -11.68
N TYR A 81 -11.41 15.06 -12.56
CA TYR A 81 -12.36 16.18 -12.72
C TYR A 81 -12.69 16.88 -11.39
N SER A 82 -11.65 17.19 -10.60
CA SER A 82 -11.78 17.84 -9.28
C SER A 82 -12.55 17.03 -8.23
N LYS A 83 -12.60 15.70 -8.40
CA LYS A 83 -13.15 14.76 -7.43
C LYS A 83 -12.17 13.61 -7.20
N VAL A 84 -12.02 13.19 -5.94
CA VAL A 84 -11.25 11.98 -5.63
C VAL A 84 -12.07 10.76 -6.00
N GLN A 85 -11.51 9.89 -6.84
CA GLN A 85 -12.00 8.56 -7.15
C GLN A 85 -11.19 7.51 -6.39
N ILE A 86 -11.86 6.44 -5.98
CA ILE A 86 -11.25 5.34 -5.23
C ILE A 86 -11.42 4.05 -6.03
N PHE A 87 -10.31 3.35 -6.26
CA PHE A 87 -10.29 2.06 -6.94
C PHE A 87 -9.69 1.00 -6.02
N ASP A 88 -10.31 -0.18 -5.98
CA ASP A 88 -9.67 -1.35 -5.39
C ASP A 88 -8.56 -1.83 -6.33
N ALA A 89 -7.37 -2.03 -5.77
CA ALA A 89 -6.20 -2.38 -6.53
C ALA A 89 -5.84 -3.86 -6.35
N ALA A 90 -5.95 -4.63 -7.43
CA ALA A 90 -5.46 -6.00 -7.48
C ALA A 90 -3.93 -5.99 -7.64
N LEU A 91 -3.23 -6.42 -6.60
CA LEU A 91 -1.76 -6.48 -6.60
C LEU A 91 -1.26 -7.80 -7.20
N SER A 92 -0.33 -7.70 -8.15
CA SER A 92 0.44 -8.82 -8.66
C SER A 92 1.85 -8.79 -8.08
N PHE A 93 2.17 -9.74 -7.21
CA PHE A 93 3.45 -9.78 -6.49
C PHE A 93 4.56 -10.39 -7.34
N GLU A 94 5.62 -9.62 -7.56
CA GLU A 94 6.87 -10.05 -8.21
C GLU A 94 7.87 -10.60 -7.18
N ARG A 95 7.76 -10.13 -5.93
CA ARG A 95 8.49 -10.62 -4.75
C ARG A 95 7.57 -10.61 -3.53
N GLY A 96 7.71 -11.63 -2.70
CA GLY A 96 6.81 -11.89 -1.57
C GLY A 96 5.60 -12.70 -2.00
N ASN A 97 4.89 -13.26 -1.03
CA ASN A 97 3.72 -14.11 -1.27
C ASN A 97 2.37 -13.35 -1.17
N GLY A 98 2.40 -12.02 -1.14
CA GLY A 98 1.22 -11.18 -0.96
C GLY A 98 0.74 -11.02 0.48
N THR A 99 1.56 -11.38 1.47
CA THR A 99 1.28 -11.17 2.89
C THR A 99 2.32 -10.29 3.57
N PHE A 100 1.92 -9.58 4.62
CA PHE A 100 2.81 -8.73 5.40
C PHE A 100 3.86 -9.54 6.15
N GLY A 101 5.08 -9.01 6.24
CA GLY A 101 6.18 -9.63 6.99
C GLY A 101 6.72 -10.93 6.37
N ASN A 102 6.28 -11.27 5.15
CA ASN A 102 6.92 -12.31 4.36
C ASN A 102 8.16 -11.71 3.67
N ASP A 103 9.33 -12.31 3.89
CA ASP A 103 10.63 -11.75 3.52
C ASP A 103 10.92 -10.36 4.14
N ALA A 104 12.01 -9.71 3.72
CA ALA A 104 12.38 -8.38 4.19
C ALA A 104 11.50 -7.26 3.60
N PHE A 105 10.92 -7.47 2.42
CA PHE A 105 10.04 -6.53 1.71
C PHE A 105 9.29 -7.23 0.57
N SER A 106 8.17 -6.65 0.14
CA SER A 106 7.40 -7.10 -1.02
C SER A 106 7.58 -6.17 -2.22
N VAL A 107 7.45 -6.72 -3.43
CA VAL A 107 7.39 -5.95 -4.69
C VAL A 107 6.15 -6.38 -5.46
N ALA A 108 5.33 -5.42 -5.87
CA ALA A 108 4.08 -5.68 -6.57
C ALA A 108 3.81 -4.66 -7.70
N LYS A 109 2.92 -5.04 -8.61
CA LYS A 109 2.37 -4.20 -9.67
C LYS A 109 0.86 -4.07 -9.55
N HIS A 110 0.31 -2.98 -10.08
CA HIS A 110 -1.13 -2.78 -10.21
C HIS A 110 -1.53 -2.25 -11.58
#